data_AF-A0A6J3BUR6-F1
#
_entry.id   AF-A0A6J3BUR6-F1
#
_cell.length_a   1.000
_cell.length_b   1.000
_cell.length_c   1.000
_cell.angle_alpha   90.00
_cell.angle_beta   90.00
_cell.angle_gamma   90.00
#
_symmetry.space_group_name_H-M   'P 1'
#
loop_
_entity.id
_entity.type
_entity.pdbx_description
1 polymer ?
#
loop_
_entity_poly.entity_id
_entity_poly.type
_entity_poly.pdbx_seq_one_letter_code
_entity_poly.pdbx_strand_id
1 'polypeptide(L)'
;MNKHPGRSNEQRRRVLSKFKFRLGLRANIARSYQSDPINDPEWFEGNKQPEIFKKLLFALCFFHAVVQERRQFGPLGWNIRYEFNETDLRISITQLYMFLNEYDDVQFVALRYLTGECNYGGRVTDDWDRRCLNTILYKFYNPRAINEEKYPIDPTGVYYIPTLREHSDFITFARSLPVATPPGVFGFHPNADITKHFRESEELLNTAILTQDRMDLLKKHMDTMAAGGVGATPEEQAMAIAEDILARLPAKILTGPSHEGDIKPADMTPMSIVVIQEAARYERLVTVVRSSSRAVIGAVQGVSVLTDVTEEVLTSMVRGRIPALWAGKSYPSLKPLASYFNDLLARLDFLQHWHQHGPPVVFWLSGFYFPQAFLTAAQQSYARKYKIPIDQLAFHYEVQRTSVLEEPPEEGVYIRGLFMEGARWNNDDYYIDESFPKILYDEFPPALTVSWSPTSNFLNISNATNNYNYRVRKWLPQNSNYRLSERFTRYVQLPVREFLDFKGPFWYDNVVIYTGAELNAFTEMAADACPLQIDFTHDLLLSVPHSQSSEFDA
;
A
#
# COMPACT_ATOMS: atom_id res chain seq x y z
N MET A 1 24.72 39.15 51.53
CA MET A 1 24.39 39.65 50.19
C MET A 1 25.72 39.86 49.46
N ASN A 2 26.09 39.23 48.36
CA ASN A 2 25.38 38.45 47.34
C ASN A 2 26.26 37.28 46.90
N LYS A 3 25.67 36.08 46.78
CA LYS A 3 26.20 34.98 45.99
C LYS A 3 25.77 35.22 44.54
N HIS A 4 26.72 35.36 43.61
CA HIS A 4 26.46 35.12 42.19
C HIS A 4 27.11 33.77 41.82
N PRO A 5 26.33 32.73 41.48
CA PRO A 5 26.88 31.57 40.81
C PRO A 5 26.81 31.79 39.30
N GLY A 6 27.96 32.01 38.67
CA GLY A 6 28.11 31.81 37.23
C GLY A 6 27.95 30.32 36.93
N ARG A 7 26.82 29.94 36.32
CA ARG A 7 26.70 28.65 35.63
C ARG A 7 27.00 28.86 34.15
N SER A 8 28.19 28.46 33.74
CA SER A 8 28.54 28.18 32.35
C SER A 8 27.65 27.05 31.83
N ASN A 9 26.69 27.36 30.97
CA ASN A 9 25.97 26.34 30.22
C ASN A 9 26.86 25.88 29.06
N GLU A 10 27.75 24.93 29.33
CA GLU A 10 28.49 24.23 28.30
C GLU A 10 27.50 23.27 27.60
N GLN A 11 26.92 23.72 26.49
CA GLN A 11 26.10 22.89 25.60
C GLN A 11 26.97 21.75 25.05
N ARG A 12 26.94 20.60 25.72
CA ARG A 12 27.53 19.36 25.20
C ARG A 12 26.83 19.00 23.88
N ARG A 13 27.48 19.34 22.76
CA ARG A 13 27.07 18.90 21.42
C ARG A 13 27.15 17.37 21.38
N ARG A 14 26.00 16.69 21.30
CA ARG A 14 25.97 15.24 21.08
C ARG A 14 26.26 14.97 19.60
N VAL A 15 27.39 14.34 19.32
CA VAL A 15 27.64 13.75 18.00
C VAL A 15 26.83 12.46 17.91
N LEU A 16 25.75 12.48 17.13
CA LEU A 16 24.98 11.29 16.81
C LEU A 16 25.57 10.66 15.56
N SER A 17 26.33 9.58 15.71
CA SER A 17 26.65 8.71 14.59
C SER A 17 25.45 7.78 14.34
N LYS A 18 24.82 7.89 13.17
CA LYS A 18 23.86 6.89 12.68
C LYS A 18 24.58 6.02 11.66
N PHE A 19 24.88 4.78 12.03
CA PHE A 19 25.30 3.76 11.07
C PHE A 19 24.07 3.34 10.26
N LYS A 20 23.85 3.99 9.11
CA LYS A 20 22.92 3.49 8.10
C LYS A 20 23.67 2.48 7.25
N PHE A 21 23.35 1.19 7.40
CA PHE A 21 23.95 0.13 6.60
C PHE A 21 23.81 0.45 5.10
N ARG A 22 24.83 0.12 4.30
CA ARG A 22 24.73 0.25 2.84
C ARG A 22 23.57 -0.63 2.37
N LEU A 23 22.51 0.02 1.90
CA LEU A 23 21.28 -0.58 1.39
C LEU A 23 21.57 -1.25 0.04
N GLY A 24 20.95 -2.39 -0.24
CA GLY A 24 21.00 -3.05 -1.53
C GLY A 24 21.35 -4.53 -1.45
N LEU A 25 20.64 -5.32 -2.28
CA LEU A 25 20.73 -6.77 -2.38
C LEU A 25 22.18 -7.28 -2.45
N ARG A 26 22.99 -6.71 -3.34
CA ARG A 26 24.40 -7.12 -3.54
C ARG A 26 25.27 -6.95 -2.29
N ALA A 27 25.07 -5.85 -1.55
CA ALA A 27 25.86 -5.53 -0.37
C ALA A 27 25.44 -6.39 0.83
N ASN A 28 24.18 -6.81 0.84
CA ASN A 28 23.62 -7.72 1.82
C ASN A 28 24.21 -9.12 1.66
N ILE A 29 24.12 -9.70 0.46
CA ILE A 29 24.68 -11.03 0.16
C ILE A 29 26.19 -11.07 0.45
N ALA A 30 26.95 -10.07 -0.04
CA ALA A 30 28.38 -10.01 0.20
C ALA A 30 28.74 -9.91 1.69
N ARG A 31 27.89 -9.29 2.50
CA ARG A 31 28.07 -9.20 3.96
C ARG A 31 27.77 -10.53 4.64
N SER A 32 26.72 -11.23 4.24
CA SER A 32 26.41 -12.57 4.77
C SER A 32 27.62 -13.51 4.62
N TYR A 33 28.28 -13.49 3.46
CA TYR A 33 29.49 -14.31 3.24
C TYR A 33 30.70 -13.89 4.08
N GLN A 34 30.74 -12.66 4.57
CA GLN A 34 31.78 -12.17 5.48
C GLN A 34 31.45 -12.43 6.96
N SER A 35 30.27 -12.97 7.26
CA SER A 35 29.81 -13.24 8.62
C SER A 35 30.11 -14.69 9.03
N ASP A 36 30.24 -14.91 10.34
CA ASP A 36 30.38 -16.26 10.88
C ASP A 36 29.03 -17.02 10.80
N PRO A 37 29.04 -18.32 10.45
CA PRO A 37 30.21 -19.18 10.24
C PRO A 37 30.71 -19.22 8.78
N ILE A 38 30.09 -18.48 7.84
CA ILE A 38 30.37 -18.60 6.40
C ILE A 38 31.81 -18.21 6.05
N ASN A 39 32.38 -17.24 6.76
CA ASN A 39 33.75 -16.77 6.54
C ASN A 39 34.84 -17.71 7.08
N ASP A 40 34.49 -18.75 7.83
CA ASP A 40 35.43 -19.76 8.30
C ASP A 40 35.72 -20.79 7.18
N PRO A 41 36.96 -20.87 6.65
CA PRO A 41 37.29 -21.79 5.57
C PRO A 41 37.11 -23.27 5.93
N GLU A 42 37.39 -23.67 7.17
CA GLU A 42 37.24 -25.07 7.59
C GLU A 42 35.77 -25.47 7.63
N TRP A 43 34.92 -24.57 8.14
CA TRP A 43 33.47 -24.78 8.15
C TRP A 43 32.88 -24.77 6.75
N PHE A 44 33.31 -23.85 5.88
CA PHE A 44 32.80 -23.69 4.52
C PHE A 44 33.09 -24.92 3.63
N GLU A 45 34.24 -25.58 3.84
CA GLU A 45 34.63 -26.79 3.10
C GLU A 45 34.23 -28.10 3.80
N GLY A 46 33.81 -28.05 5.07
CA GLY A 46 33.61 -29.23 5.92
C GLY A 46 32.32 -30.05 5.72
N ASN A 47 31.47 -29.71 4.74
CA ASN A 47 30.18 -30.38 4.54
C ASN A 47 30.28 -31.67 3.70
N LYS A 48 29.52 -32.72 4.06
CA LYS A 48 29.46 -34.00 3.32
C LYS A 48 28.96 -33.85 1.88
N GLN A 49 28.12 -32.85 1.61
CA GLN A 49 27.53 -32.57 0.30
C GLN A 49 27.97 -31.17 -0.20
N PRO A 50 29.25 -30.97 -0.56
CA PRO A 50 29.83 -29.63 -0.70
C PRO A 50 29.19 -28.78 -1.80
N GLU A 51 28.92 -29.35 -2.99
CA GLU A 51 28.33 -28.59 -4.09
C GLU A 51 26.87 -28.18 -3.81
N ILE A 52 26.08 -29.10 -3.26
CA ILE A 52 24.68 -28.86 -2.88
C ILE A 52 24.61 -27.83 -1.76
N PHE A 53 25.46 -27.99 -0.73
CA PHE A 53 25.57 -27.06 0.38
C PHE A 53 25.89 -25.64 -0.10
N LYS A 54 26.90 -25.46 -0.95
CA LYS A 54 27.31 -24.14 -1.44
C LYS A 54 26.22 -23.47 -2.29
N LYS A 55 25.50 -24.23 -3.13
CA LYS A 55 24.34 -23.72 -3.89
C LYS A 55 23.20 -23.26 -2.96
N LEU A 56 22.80 -24.10 -2.00
CA LEU A 56 21.71 -23.79 -1.08
C LEU A 56 22.08 -22.69 -0.07
N LEU A 57 23.35 -22.61 0.33
CA LEU A 57 23.87 -21.53 1.17
C LEU A 57 23.75 -20.18 0.46
N PHE A 58 24.15 -20.10 -0.81
CA PHE A 58 23.97 -18.89 -1.61
C PHE A 58 22.49 -18.55 -1.77
N ALA A 59 21.65 -19.56 -2.05
CA ALA A 59 20.20 -19.39 -2.17
C ALA A 59 19.59 -18.82 -0.88
N LEU A 60 20.02 -19.30 0.28
CA LEU A 60 19.56 -18.81 1.59
C LEU A 60 20.03 -17.38 1.89
N CYS A 61 21.30 -17.04 1.57
CA CYS A 61 21.80 -15.68 1.71
C CYS A 61 21.06 -14.70 0.79
N PHE A 62 20.75 -15.13 -0.44
CA PHE A 62 19.96 -14.35 -1.37
C PHE A 62 18.52 -14.15 -0.86
N PHE A 63 17.87 -15.22 -0.40
CA PHE A 63 16.56 -15.16 0.25
C PHE A 63 16.55 -14.16 1.42
N HIS A 64 17.55 -14.24 2.30
CA HIS A 64 17.70 -13.32 3.44
C HIS A 64 17.78 -11.86 2.97
N ALA A 65 18.58 -11.59 1.95
CA ALA A 65 18.69 -10.26 1.37
C ALA A 65 17.37 -9.78 0.75
N VAL A 66 16.64 -10.65 0.03
CA VAL A 66 15.33 -10.34 -0.55
C VAL A 66 14.31 -9.98 0.53
N VAL A 67 14.17 -10.78 1.60
CA VAL A 67 13.16 -10.51 2.64
C VAL A 67 13.46 -9.23 3.42
N GLN A 68 14.73 -8.87 3.60
CA GLN A 68 15.14 -7.62 4.22
C GLN A 68 14.87 -6.41 3.31
N GLU A 69 15.25 -6.48 2.03
CA GLU A 69 15.09 -5.38 1.07
C GLU A 69 13.62 -5.14 0.71
N ARG A 70 12.76 -6.18 0.71
CA ARG A 70 11.30 -6.05 0.53
C ARG A 70 10.66 -5.05 1.49
N ARG A 71 11.23 -4.81 2.68
CA ARG A 71 10.76 -3.79 3.64
C ARG A 71 10.73 -2.37 3.07
N GLN A 72 11.56 -2.07 2.07
CA GLN A 72 11.62 -0.75 1.43
C GLN A 72 10.37 -0.43 0.61
N PHE A 73 9.60 -1.44 0.21
CA PHE A 73 8.37 -1.28 -0.55
C PHE A 73 7.14 -1.03 0.33
N GLY A 74 7.33 -0.90 1.65
CA GLY A 74 6.25 -0.64 2.61
C GLY A 74 5.21 -1.77 2.60
N PRO A 75 3.90 -1.44 2.59
CA PRO A 75 2.83 -2.44 2.62
C PRO A 75 2.76 -3.39 1.41
N LEU A 76 3.39 -3.02 0.29
CA LEU A 76 3.53 -3.90 -0.88
C LEU A 76 4.53 -5.02 -0.59
N GLY A 77 5.55 -4.75 0.23
CA GLY A 77 6.56 -5.73 0.61
C GLY A 77 6.12 -6.63 1.75
N TRP A 78 5.66 -6.03 2.85
CA TRP A 78 5.15 -6.71 4.04
C TRP A 78 4.02 -5.87 4.65
N ASN A 79 2.96 -6.51 5.15
CA ASN A 79 1.86 -5.79 5.81
C ASN A 79 2.32 -5.16 7.11
N ILE A 80 3.14 -5.91 7.84
CA ILE A 80 3.80 -5.46 9.06
C ILE A 80 5.30 -5.37 8.77
N ARG A 81 5.92 -4.27 9.21
CA ARG A 81 7.38 -4.09 9.07
C ARG A 81 8.12 -5.02 10.03
N TYR A 82 8.40 -6.24 9.59
CA TYR A 82 9.22 -7.21 10.33
C TYR A 82 10.71 -6.86 10.29
N GLU A 83 11.44 -7.24 11.33
CA GLU A 83 12.88 -7.08 11.41
C GLU A 83 13.57 -8.46 11.39
N PHE A 84 13.86 -8.93 10.17
CA PHE A 84 14.71 -10.10 9.95
C PHE A 84 16.17 -9.73 10.18
N ASN A 85 16.89 -10.52 10.97
CA ASN A 85 18.25 -10.21 11.39
C ASN A 85 19.22 -11.38 11.15
N GLU A 86 20.49 -11.16 11.46
CA GLU A 86 21.57 -12.13 11.25
C GLU A 86 21.40 -13.42 12.08
N THR A 87 20.69 -13.37 13.21
CA THR A 87 20.43 -14.57 14.01
C THR A 87 19.55 -15.56 13.23
N ASP A 88 18.65 -15.05 12.39
CA ASP A 88 17.73 -15.88 11.59
C ASP A 88 18.45 -16.61 10.50
N LEU A 89 19.33 -15.86 9.84
CA LEU A 89 20.22 -16.39 8.83
C LEU A 89 21.14 -17.43 9.46
N ARG A 90 21.81 -17.10 10.57
CA ARG A 90 22.77 -17.99 11.24
C ARG A 90 22.15 -19.31 11.67
N ILE A 91 21.00 -19.29 12.34
CA ILE A 91 20.30 -20.52 12.75
C ILE A 91 19.89 -21.35 11.52
N SER A 92 19.36 -20.70 10.48
CA SER A 92 18.95 -21.39 9.24
C SER A 92 20.14 -22.01 8.50
N ILE A 93 21.29 -21.35 8.49
CA ILE A 93 22.54 -21.87 7.93
C ILE A 93 23.03 -23.08 8.74
N THR A 94 23.03 -22.99 10.07
CA THR A 94 23.43 -24.12 10.92
C THR A 94 22.53 -25.32 10.69
N GLN A 95 21.21 -25.13 10.59
CA GLN A 95 20.27 -26.20 10.27
C GLN A 95 20.51 -26.78 8.87
N LEU A 96 20.73 -25.95 7.85
CA LEU A 96 21.12 -26.43 6.52
C LEU A 96 22.36 -27.31 6.58
N TYR A 97 23.41 -26.86 7.27
CA TYR A 97 24.66 -27.59 7.42
C TYR A 97 24.46 -28.94 8.13
N MET A 98 23.69 -28.96 9.22
CA MET A 98 23.38 -30.20 9.96
C MET A 98 22.60 -31.20 9.10
N PHE A 99 21.53 -30.76 8.43
CA PHE A 99 20.68 -31.65 7.64
C PHE A 99 21.44 -32.30 6.47
N LEU A 100 22.28 -31.54 5.76
CA LEU A 100 23.09 -32.08 4.65
C LEU A 100 24.20 -33.03 5.11
N ASN A 101 24.58 -32.97 6.40
CA ASN A 101 25.53 -33.91 6.99
C ASN A 101 24.85 -35.14 7.59
N GLU A 102 23.58 -35.04 7.98
CA GLU A 102 22.83 -36.13 8.61
C GLU A 102 22.21 -37.06 7.57
N TYR A 103 21.66 -36.52 6.49
CA TYR A 103 20.96 -37.25 5.43
C TYR A 103 21.76 -37.28 4.12
N ASP A 104 21.56 -38.32 3.31
CA ASP A 104 22.17 -38.43 1.97
C ASP A 104 21.39 -37.64 0.91
N ASP A 105 20.11 -37.38 1.14
CA ASP A 105 19.22 -36.62 0.27
C ASP A 105 18.82 -35.26 0.87
N VAL A 106 18.45 -34.31 0.01
CA VAL A 106 18.05 -32.96 0.45
C VAL A 106 16.61 -32.96 0.95
N GLN A 107 16.46 -32.83 2.27
CA GLN A 107 15.16 -32.77 2.95
C GLN A 107 14.46 -31.40 2.77
N PHE A 108 14.05 -31.07 1.54
CA PHE A 108 13.45 -29.77 1.21
C PHE A 108 12.19 -29.43 2.01
N VAL A 109 11.38 -30.42 2.39
CA VAL A 109 10.16 -30.19 3.19
C VAL A 109 10.54 -29.70 4.59
N ALA A 110 11.49 -30.40 5.24
CA ALA A 110 11.97 -30.02 6.57
C ALA A 110 12.72 -28.68 6.56
N LEU A 111 13.61 -28.46 5.59
CA LEU A 111 14.36 -27.21 5.45
C LEU A 111 13.44 -26.01 5.23
N ARG A 112 12.40 -26.16 4.40
CA ARG A 112 11.40 -25.10 4.18
C ARG A 112 10.56 -24.85 5.42
N TYR A 113 10.14 -25.89 6.14
CA TYR A 113 9.38 -25.73 7.36
C TYR A 113 10.20 -25.02 8.45
N LEU A 114 11.44 -25.48 8.71
CA LEU A 114 12.30 -24.86 9.72
C LEU A 114 12.65 -23.41 9.38
N THR A 115 13.02 -23.14 8.14
CA THR A 115 13.39 -21.78 7.72
C THR A 115 12.16 -20.87 7.65
N GLY A 116 11.10 -21.33 7.00
CA GLY A 116 9.91 -20.55 6.67
C GLY A 116 8.90 -20.41 7.82
N GLU A 117 8.59 -21.48 8.54
CA GLU A 117 7.62 -21.46 9.67
C GLU A 117 8.28 -21.14 11.01
N CYS A 118 9.47 -21.69 11.29
CA CYS A 118 10.09 -21.56 12.60
C CYS A 118 11.01 -20.33 12.69
N ASN A 119 12.05 -20.24 11.85
CA ASN A 119 13.12 -19.24 12.02
C ASN A 119 12.66 -17.85 11.57
N TYR A 120 12.25 -17.71 10.31
CA TYR A 120 11.73 -16.44 9.78
C TYR A 120 10.24 -16.28 10.13
N GLY A 121 9.44 -17.34 9.96
CA GLY A 121 8.00 -17.34 10.27
C GLY A 121 7.66 -17.09 11.74
N GLY A 122 8.56 -17.42 12.67
CA GLY A 122 8.41 -17.07 14.09
C GLY A 122 8.31 -15.58 14.37
N ARG A 123 8.78 -14.71 13.45
CA ARG A 123 8.58 -13.25 13.51
C ARG A 123 7.31 -12.77 12.83
N VAL A 124 6.76 -13.59 11.93
CA VAL A 124 5.68 -13.21 11.04
C VAL A 124 4.36 -13.55 11.71
N THR A 125 3.65 -12.49 12.10
CA THR A 125 2.39 -12.56 12.83
C THR A 125 1.16 -12.59 11.93
N ASP A 126 1.27 -12.13 10.68
CA ASP A 126 0.17 -12.11 9.71
C ASP A 126 0.22 -13.35 8.81
N ASP A 127 -0.90 -14.06 8.68
CA ASP A 127 -0.96 -15.33 7.94
C ASP A 127 -0.62 -15.18 6.45
N TRP A 128 -0.89 -14.03 5.85
CA TRP A 128 -0.61 -13.80 4.44
C TRP A 128 0.82 -13.35 4.20
N ASP A 129 1.40 -12.55 5.11
CA ASP A 129 2.85 -12.32 5.09
C ASP A 129 3.59 -13.65 5.29
N ARG A 130 3.06 -14.57 6.11
CA ARG A 130 3.62 -15.91 6.30
C ARG A 130 3.51 -16.76 5.02
N ARG A 131 2.34 -16.76 4.38
CA ARG A 131 2.15 -17.38 3.06
C ARG A 131 3.15 -16.83 2.04
N CYS A 132 3.23 -15.50 1.93
CA CYS A 132 4.15 -14.81 1.02
C CYS A 132 5.60 -15.24 1.30
N LEU A 133 6.06 -15.17 2.56
CA LEU A 133 7.40 -15.59 2.99
C LEU A 133 7.74 -17.01 2.52
N ASN A 134 6.83 -17.96 2.74
CA ASN A 134 7.00 -19.35 2.33
C ASN A 134 7.04 -19.50 0.80
N THR A 135 6.21 -18.75 0.08
CA THR A 135 6.23 -18.71 -1.39
C THR A 135 7.56 -18.15 -1.90
N ILE A 136 8.11 -17.11 -1.26
CA ILE A 136 9.45 -16.59 -1.58
C ILE A 136 10.50 -17.69 -1.34
N LEU A 137 10.46 -18.34 -0.18
CA LEU A 137 11.43 -19.37 0.20
C LEU A 137 11.42 -20.55 -0.77
N TYR A 138 10.25 -20.97 -1.25
CA TYR A 138 10.12 -22.06 -2.22
C TYR A 138 10.92 -21.80 -3.50
N LYS A 139 11.04 -20.54 -3.92
CA LYS A 139 11.84 -20.13 -5.09
C LYS A 139 13.33 -20.42 -4.93
N PHE A 140 13.84 -20.41 -3.70
CA PHE A 140 15.23 -20.65 -3.36
C PHE A 140 15.48 -22.11 -2.94
N TYR A 141 14.53 -22.73 -2.23
CA TYR A 141 14.61 -24.10 -1.75
C TYR A 141 13.65 -25.00 -2.55
N ASN A 142 14.11 -25.43 -3.72
CA ASN A 142 13.44 -26.43 -4.54
C ASN A 142 14.47 -27.29 -5.30
N PRO A 143 14.06 -28.44 -5.87
CA PRO A 143 14.97 -29.31 -6.61
C PRO A 143 15.63 -28.65 -7.84
N ARG A 144 14.98 -27.67 -8.48
CA ARG A 144 15.56 -26.98 -9.65
C ARG A 144 16.76 -26.12 -9.26
N ALA A 145 16.74 -25.52 -8.08
CA ALA A 145 17.86 -24.72 -7.54
C ALA A 145 19.17 -25.50 -7.41
N ILE A 146 19.11 -26.83 -7.22
CA ILE A 146 20.29 -27.70 -7.16
C ILE A 146 20.64 -28.33 -8.51
N ASN A 147 19.62 -28.70 -9.31
CA ASN A 147 19.79 -29.48 -10.53
C ASN A 147 20.09 -28.62 -11.77
N GLU A 148 19.57 -27.39 -11.82
CA GLU A 148 19.81 -26.49 -12.96
C GLU A 148 21.13 -25.74 -12.78
N GLU A 149 21.87 -25.63 -13.87
CA GLU A 149 23.06 -24.79 -13.93
C GLU A 149 22.62 -23.33 -14.14
N LYS A 150 23.14 -22.42 -13.31
CA LYS A 150 22.72 -21.01 -13.29
C LYS A 150 21.19 -20.85 -13.15
N TYR A 151 20.59 -21.56 -12.20
CA TYR A 151 19.14 -21.47 -11.94
C TYR A 151 18.69 -20.00 -11.79
N PRO A 152 17.89 -19.47 -12.73
CA PRO A 152 17.54 -18.07 -12.75
C PRO A 152 16.48 -17.74 -11.68
N ILE A 153 16.75 -16.70 -10.91
CA ILE A 153 15.86 -16.18 -9.87
C ILE A 153 14.91 -15.15 -10.48
N ASP A 154 15.21 -14.55 -11.62
CA ASP A 154 14.33 -13.57 -12.24
C ASP A 154 14.27 -13.74 -13.76
N PRO A 155 13.25 -13.17 -14.45
CA PRO A 155 13.10 -13.31 -15.89
C PRO A 155 14.26 -12.73 -16.71
N THR A 156 15.05 -11.80 -16.16
CA THR A 156 16.21 -11.23 -16.88
C THR A 156 17.39 -12.20 -16.97
N GLY A 157 17.45 -13.23 -16.11
CA GLY A 157 18.55 -14.19 -16.04
C GLY A 157 19.86 -13.62 -15.50
N VAL A 158 19.90 -12.35 -15.10
CA VAL A 158 21.08 -11.73 -14.47
C VAL A 158 21.25 -12.23 -13.03
N TYR A 159 20.13 -12.44 -12.33
CA TYR A 159 20.13 -12.95 -10.97
C TYR A 159 19.88 -14.45 -11.00
N TYR A 160 20.87 -15.23 -10.57
CA TYR A 160 20.81 -16.69 -10.56
C TYR A 160 21.60 -17.28 -9.40
N ILE A 161 21.35 -18.56 -9.10
CA ILE A 161 22.16 -19.34 -8.15
C ILE A 161 23.40 -19.87 -8.90
N PRO A 162 24.61 -19.40 -8.56
CA PRO A 162 25.81 -19.75 -9.30
C PRO A 162 26.37 -21.10 -8.84
N THR A 163 27.05 -21.82 -9.74
CA THR A 163 27.82 -23.03 -9.40
C THR A 163 29.29 -22.62 -9.22
N LEU A 164 29.68 -22.26 -8.00
CA LEU A 164 31.04 -21.83 -7.64
C LEU A 164 31.61 -22.75 -6.56
N ARG A 165 32.94 -22.74 -6.43
CA ARG A 165 33.66 -23.60 -5.48
C ARG A 165 34.27 -22.80 -4.33
N GLU A 166 35.05 -21.76 -4.63
CA GLU A 166 35.75 -21.00 -3.59
C GLU A 166 34.85 -19.96 -2.94
N HIS A 167 35.06 -19.70 -1.65
CA HIS A 167 34.35 -18.66 -0.89
C HIS A 167 34.53 -17.26 -1.51
N SER A 168 35.74 -16.94 -1.95
CA SER A 168 36.13 -15.71 -2.64
C SER A 168 35.32 -15.46 -3.91
N ASP A 169 35.01 -16.52 -4.67
CA ASP A 169 34.24 -16.44 -5.91
C ASP A 169 32.80 -16.02 -5.64
N PHE A 170 32.18 -16.52 -4.57
CA PHE A 170 30.81 -16.12 -4.19
C PHE A 170 30.73 -14.64 -3.82
N ILE A 171 31.72 -14.11 -3.11
CA ILE A 171 31.80 -12.68 -2.78
C ILE A 171 31.99 -11.85 -4.06
N THR A 172 32.85 -12.31 -4.97
CA THR A 172 33.12 -11.63 -6.23
C THR A 172 31.86 -11.61 -7.12
N PHE A 173 31.16 -12.73 -7.21
CA PHE A 173 29.88 -12.83 -7.91
C PHE A 173 28.82 -11.90 -7.29
N ALA A 174 28.66 -11.92 -5.97
CA ALA A 174 27.73 -11.04 -5.27
C ALA A 174 28.03 -9.56 -5.57
N ARG A 175 29.30 -9.16 -5.63
CA ARG A 175 29.72 -7.79 -5.96
C ARG A 175 29.53 -7.42 -7.44
N SER A 176 29.55 -8.41 -8.33
CA SER A 176 29.31 -8.21 -9.77
C SER A 176 27.85 -7.92 -10.11
N LEU A 177 26.91 -8.24 -9.20
CA LEU A 177 25.49 -7.94 -9.38
C LEU A 177 25.24 -6.41 -9.50
N PRO A 178 24.22 -6.00 -10.29
CA PRO A 178 23.87 -4.60 -10.47
C PRO A 178 23.64 -3.83 -9.17
N VAL A 179 24.03 -2.55 -9.15
CA VAL A 179 23.83 -1.65 -7.99
C VAL A 179 22.35 -1.43 -7.71
N ALA A 180 21.59 -1.10 -8.77
CA ALA A 180 20.14 -0.98 -8.72
C ALA A 180 19.54 -2.36 -9.00
N THR A 181 18.72 -2.84 -8.06
CA THR A 181 18.05 -4.14 -8.20
C THR A 181 16.63 -3.92 -8.71
N PRO A 182 16.24 -4.54 -9.85
CA PRO A 182 14.91 -4.35 -10.40
C PRO A 182 13.83 -5.02 -9.51
N PRO A 183 12.59 -4.50 -9.50
CA PRO A 183 11.51 -5.00 -8.63
C PRO A 183 11.16 -6.47 -8.85
N GLY A 184 11.37 -6.98 -10.06
CA GLY A 184 11.11 -8.38 -10.42
C GLY A 184 11.92 -9.39 -9.61
N VAL A 185 13.11 -9.03 -9.13
CA VAL A 185 13.92 -9.88 -8.22
C VAL A 185 13.21 -10.09 -6.89
N PHE A 186 12.49 -9.07 -6.42
CA PHE A 186 11.69 -9.12 -5.21
C PHE A 186 10.27 -9.67 -5.46
N GLY A 187 9.87 -9.90 -6.72
CA GLY A 187 8.54 -10.40 -7.09
C GLY A 187 7.51 -9.34 -7.42
N PHE A 188 7.92 -8.07 -7.53
CA PHE A 188 6.99 -6.99 -7.86
C PHE A 188 7.01 -6.66 -9.34
N HIS A 189 5.88 -6.12 -9.81
CA HIS A 189 5.81 -5.43 -11.09
C HIS A 189 6.72 -4.17 -11.08
N PRO A 190 7.32 -3.76 -12.21
CA PRO A 190 8.17 -2.56 -12.28
C PRO A 190 7.55 -1.27 -11.73
N ASN A 191 6.21 -1.16 -11.71
CA ASN A 191 5.52 0.00 -11.12
C ASN A 191 5.77 0.15 -9.61
N ALA A 192 6.21 -0.91 -8.92
CA ALA A 192 6.56 -0.84 -7.51
C ALA A 192 7.69 0.14 -7.20
N ASP A 193 8.65 0.32 -8.12
CA ASP A 193 9.71 1.33 -7.96
C ASP A 193 9.15 2.74 -8.05
N ILE A 194 8.17 2.98 -8.93
CA ILE A 194 7.50 4.29 -9.04
C ILE A 194 6.83 4.63 -7.69
N THR A 195 6.08 3.70 -7.13
CA THR A 195 5.43 3.87 -5.81
C THR A 195 6.44 4.10 -4.70
N LYS A 196 7.56 3.37 -4.70
CA LYS A 196 8.65 3.54 -3.72
C LYS A 196 9.28 4.92 -3.83
N HIS A 197 9.73 5.32 -5.02
CA HIS A 197 10.38 6.60 -5.26
C HIS A 197 9.46 7.78 -4.99
N PHE A 198 8.17 7.63 -5.28
CA PHE A 198 7.16 8.64 -4.92
C PHE A 198 7.11 8.85 -3.41
N ARG A 199 7.03 7.78 -2.61
CA ARG A 199 7.01 7.88 -1.14
C ARG A 199 8.29 8.50 -0.59
N GLU A 200 9.45 8.09 -1.10
CA GLU A 200 10.75 8.66 -0.72
C GLU A 200 10.82 10.16 -1.05
N SER A 201 10.29 10.55 -2.22
CA SER A 201 10.23 11.95 -2.65
C SER A 201 9.25 12.77 -1.79
N GLU A 202 8.08 12.22 -1.49
CA GLU A 202 7.08 12.84 -0.61
C GLU A 202 7.62 13.04 0.82
N GLU A 203 8.31 12.03 1.38
CA GLU A 203 8.96 12.14 2.69
C GLU A 203 10.04 13.24 2.67
N LEU A 204 10.86 13.28 1.62
CA LEU A 204 11.88 14.31 1.43
C LEU A 204 11.27 15.71 1.35
N LEU A 205 10.24 15.91 0.52
CA LEU A 205 9.57 17.20 0.33
C LEU A 205 8.84 17.65 1.60
N ASN A 206 8.12 16.75 2.27
CA ASN A 206 7.49 17.06 3.54
C ASN A 206 8.52 17.43 4.61
N THR A 207 9.65 16.74 4.65
CA THR A 207 10.76 17.10 5.55
C THR A 207 11.33 18.48 5.21
N ALA A 208 11.51 18.78 3.92
CA ALA A 208 11.96 20.10 3.47
C ALA A 208 10.98 21.21 3.90
N ILE A 209 9.67 21.01 3.73
CA ILE A 209 8.63 21.94 4.19
C ILE A 209 8.72 22.15 5.71
N LEU A 210 8.99 21.10 6.50
CA LEU A 210 9.15 21.22 7.95
C LEU A 210 10.39 22.03 8.35
N THR A 211 11.43 22.05 7.50
CA THR A 211 12.66 22.82 7.74
C THR A 211 12.61 24.26 7.23
N GLN A 212 11.58 24.62 6.45
CA GLN A 212 11.38 26.01 6.05
C GLN A 212 11.02 26.84 7.29
N ASP A 213 11.70 27.97 7.46
CA ASP A 213 11.52 28.82 8.61
C ASP A 213 10.10 29.41 8.60
N ARG A 214 9.23 28.89 9.48
CA ARG A 214 7.86 29.39 9.67
C ARG A 214 7.87 30.89 9.93
N MET A 215 8.89 31.40 10.62
CA MET A 215 9.01 32.81 10.94
C MET A 215 9.34 33.64 9.70
N ASP A 216 10.18 33.14 8.79
CA ASP A 216 10.57 33.88 7.58
C ASP A 216 9.42 33.93 6.54
N LEU A 217 8.58 32.89 6.49
CA LEU A 217 7.35 32.89 5.69
C LEU A 217 6.27 33.81 6.28
N LEU A 218 6.03 33.77 7.60
CA LEU A 218 5.12 34.70 8.29
C LEU A 218 5.58 36.15 8.18
N LYS A 219 6.89 36.39 8.26
CA LYS A 219 7.49 37.72 8.16
C LYS A 219 7.44 38.27 6.74
N LYS A 220 7.77 37.44 5.72
CA LYS A 220 7.55 37.79 4.31
C LYS A 220 6.07 38.05 4.00
N HIS A 221 5.15 37.34 4.65
CA HIS A 221 3.72 37.57 4.51
C HIS A 221 3.26 38.90 5.13
N MET A 222 3.75 39.23 6.35
CA MET A 222 3.54 40.54 6.97
C MET A 222 4.17 41.67 6.14
N ASP A 223 5.34 41.45 5.55
CA ASP A 223 6.01 42.43 4.69
C ASP A 223 5.25 42.65 3.38
N THR A 224 4.61 41.61 2.80
CA THR A 224 3.68 41.78 1.66
C THR A 224 2.36 42.47 2.04
N MET A 225 1.86 42.29 3.26
CA MET A 225 0.71 43.07 3.78
C MET A 225 1.06 44.56 3.95
N ALA A 226 2.30 44.88 4.31
CA ALA A 226 2.78 46.27 4.38
C ALA A 226 3.04 46.89 2.99
N ALA A 227 3.17 46.07 1.94
CA ALA A 227 3.55 46.50 0.58
C ALA A 227 2.42 46.43 -0.47
N GLY A 228 1.16 46.22 -0.07
CA GLY A 228 0.01 46.31 -0.98
C GLY A 228 0.01 45.29 -2.13
N GLY A 229 0.59 44.10 -1.91
CA GLY A 229 0.62 43.03 -2.91
C GLY A 229 -0.78 42.49 -3.22
N VAL A 230 -1.14 42.46 -4.50
CA VAL A 230 -2.46 42.04 -5.04
C VAL A 230 -2.59 40.51 -5.05
N GLY A 231 -2.60 39.88 -3.88
CA GLY A 231 -2.93 38.48 -3.69
C GLY A 231 -3.89 38.32 -2.52
N ALA A 232 -4.90 37.44 -2.67
CA ALA A 232 -5.81 37.13 -1.58
C ALA A 232 -5.01 36.64 -0.36
N THR A 233 -5.33 37.14 0.82
CA THR A 233 -4.68 36.69 2.05
C THR A 233 -4.99 35.20 2.31
N PRO A 234 -4.14 34.45 3.03
CA PRO A 234 -4.42 33.06 3.40
C PRO A 234 -5.76 32.92 4.13
N GLU A 235 -6.11 33.93 4.93
CA GLU A 235 -7.38 34.05 5.62
C GLU A 235 -8.55 34.21 4.63
N GLU A 236 -8.44 35.11 3.64
CA GLU A 236 -9.43 35.27 2.57
C GLU A 236 -9.58 34.02 1.71
N GLN A 237 -8.47 33.35 1.39
CA GLN A 237 -8.47 32.10 0.63
C GLN A 237 -9.18 30.97 1.41
N ALA A 238 -8.87 30.82 2.70
CA ALA A 238 -9.52 29.84 3.55
C ALA A 238 -11.02 30.12 3.72
N MET A 239 -11.40 31.40 3.83
CA MET A 239 -12.79 31.84 3.88
C MET A 239 -13.54 31.48 2.60
N ALA A 240 -12.98 31.76 1.42
CA ALA A 240 -13.59 31.39 0.14
C ALA A 240 -13.77 29.87 -0.01
N ILE A 241 -12.79 29.07 0.41
CA ILE A 241 -12.90 27.61 0.42
C ILE A 241 -14.01 27.15 1.37
N ALA A 242 -14.07 27.72 2.58
CA ALA A 242 -15.09 27.40 3.57
C ALA A 242 -16.50 27.75 3.08
N GLU A 243 -16.66 28.87 2.37
CA GLU A 243 -17.93 29.29 1.78
C GLU A 243 -18.38 28.34 0.66
N ASP A 244 -17.49 27.93 -0.26
CA ASP A 244 -17.82 26.93 -1.30
C ASP A 244 -18.26 25.59 -0.68
N ILE A 245 -17.52 25.13 0.34
CA ILE A 245 -17.86 23.90 1.05
C ILE A 245 -19.25 24.00 1.68
N LEU A 246 -19.57 25.11 2.34
CA LEU A 246 -20.88 25.31 2.95
C LEU A 246 -22.01 25.42 1.93
N ALA A 247 -21.75 26.03 0.76
CA ALA A 247 -22.74 26.18 -0.31
C ALA A 247 -23.12 24.83 -0.94
N ARG A 248 -22.15 23.90 -1.05
CA ARG A 248 -22.34 22.59 -1.71
C ARG A 248 -22.74 21.47 -0.75
N LEU A 249 -22.53 21.63 0.55
CA LEU A 249 -22.92 20.63 1.54
C LEU A 249 -24.45 20.53 1.69
N PRO A 250 -25.03 19.32 1.60
CA PRO A 250 -26.46 19.14 1.82
C PRO A 250 -26.83 19.47 3.27
N ALA A 251 -27.98 20.11 3.50
CA ALA A 251 -28.41 20.53 4.84
C ALA A 251 -28.63 19.35 5.80
N LYS A 252 -29.16 18.24 5.27
CA LYS A 252 -29.35 16.94 5.93
C LYS A 252 -29.04 15.85 4.91
N ILE A 253 -28.45 14.74 5.33
CA ILE A 253 -28.10 13.64 4.40
C ILE A 253 -29.34 12.80 4.05
N LEU A 254 -30.16 12.48 5.04
CA LEU A 254 -31.43 11.78 4.85
C LEU A 254 -32.58 12.79 4.98
N THR A 255 -33.24 13.09 3.87
CA THR A 255 -34.39 13.99 3.79
C THR A 255 -35.55 13.32 3.08
N GLY A 256 -36.76 13.51 3.60
CA GLY A 256 -37.99 12.99 3.03
C GLY A 256 -38.43 11.65 3.64
N PRO A 257 -39.55 11.08 3.17
CA PRO A 257 -39.97 9.74 3.58
C PRO A 257 -38.96 8.70 3.08
N SER A 258 -38.61 7.75 3.93
CA SER A 258 -37.83 6.56 3.55
C SER A 258 -38.56 5.79 2.45
N HIS A 259 -37.85 5.17 1.51
CA HIS A 259 -38.42 4.23 0.55
C HIS A 259 -39.27 3.13 1.23
N GLU A 260 -38.84 2.71 2.42
CA GLU A 260 -39.53 1.71 3.22
C GLU A 260 -40.67 2.29 4.06
N GLY A 261 -40.96 3.60 4.01
CA GLY A 261 -41.92 4.26 4.89
C GLY A 261 -41.47 4.32 6.37
N ASP A 262 -42.35 4.76 7.27
CA ASP A 262 -42.15 4.74 8.72
C ASP A 262 -42.29 3.31 9.30
N ILE A 263 -41.64 2.33 8.66
CA ILE A 263 -41.64 0.94 9.13
C ILE A 263 -41.03 0.90 10.54
N LYS A 264 -41.69 0.18 11.44
CA LYS A 264 -41.22 -0.03 12.81
C LYS A 264 -39.85 -0.71 12.77
N PRO A 265 -38.93 -0.40 13.70
CA PRO A 265 -37.60 -1.02 13.73
C PRO A 265 -37.57 -2.56 13.71
N ALA A 266 -38.67 -3.21 14.13
CA ALA A 266 -38.80 -4.67 14.14
C ALA A 266 -38.91 -5.30 12.75
N ASP A 267 -39.41 -4.57 11.74
CA ASP A 267 -39.69 -5.08 10.41
C ASP A 267 -38.67 -4.58 9.36
N MET A 268 -37.62 -3.86 9.80
CA MET A 268 -36.56 -3.36 8.92
C MET A 268 -35.67 -4.50 8.40
N THR A 269 -35.31 -4.43 7.13
CA THR A 269 -34.35 -5.38 6.56
C THR A 269 -32.94 -5.11 7.09
N PRO A 270 -32.03 -6.11 7.13
CA PRO A 270 -30.64 -5.88 7.49
C PRO A 270 -29.97 -4.78 6.65
N MET A 271 -30.36 -4.67 5.39
CA MET A 271 -29.84 -3.68 4.43
C MET A 271 -30.28 -2.25 4.78
N SER A 272 -31.53 -2.07 5.21
CA SER A 272 -32.07 -0.79 5.69
C SER A 272 -31.35 -0.29 6.93
N ILE A 273 -31.03 -1.21 7.85
CA ILE A 273 -30.27 -0.89 9.06
C ILE A 273 -28.87 -0.37 8.69
N VAL A 274 -28.22 -0.95 7.68
CA VAL A 274 -26.89 -0.51 7.23
C VAL A 274 -26.94 0.92 6.69
N VAL A 275 -27.86 1.25 5.77
CA VAL A 275 -27.92 2.61 5.20
C VAL A 275 -28.19 3.67 6.27
N ILE A 276 -29.05 3.38 7.26
CA ILE A 276 -29.33 4.28 8.38
C ILE A 276 -28.08 4.49 9.25
N GLN A 277 -27.37 3.41 9.60
CA GLN A 277 -26.16 3.50 10.42
C GLN A 277 -25.02 4.23 9.70
N GLU A 278 -24.86 3.98 8.41
CA GLU A 278 -23.88 4.64 7.55
C GLU A 278 -24.19 6.13 7.42
N ALA A 279 -25.44 6.49 7.10
CA ALA A 279 -25.87 7.88 7.02
C ALA A 279 -25.67 8.63 8.35
N ALA A 280 -25.95 8.00 9.50
CA ALA A 280 -25.70 8.60 10.80
C ALA A 280 -24.20 8.88 11.07
N ARG A 281 -23.28 8.11 10.47
CA ARG A 281 -21.83 8.40 10.54
C ARG A 281 -21.47 9.60 9.69
N TYR A 282 -21.95 9.65 8.44
CA TYR A 282 -21.72 10.79 7.57
C TYR A 282 -22.36 12.07 8.11
N GLU A 283 -23.50 11.99 8.80
CA GLU A 283 -24.16 13.17 9.38
C GLU A 283 -23.28 13.82 10.45
N ARG A 284 -22.59 12.99 11.26
CA ARG A 284 -21.60 13.49 12.23
C ARG A 284 -20.42 14.15 11.53
N LEU A 285 -19.91 13.58 10.44
CA LEU A 285 -18.83 14.16 9.66
C LEU A 285 -19.25 15.51 9.05
N VAL A 286 -20.39 15.55 8.35
CA VAL A 286 -20.94 16.76 7.73
C VAL A 286 -21.20 17.86 8.76
N THR A 287 -21.70 17.49 9.95
CA THR A 287 -21.88 18.45 11.06
C THR A 287 -20.56 19.09 11.47
N VAL A 288 -19.49 18.31 11.59
CA VAL A 288 -18.15 18.81 11.94
C VAL A 288 -17.55 19.68 10.84
N VAL A 289 -17.63 19.24 9.57
CA VAL A 289 -17.18 20.03 8.42
C VAL A 289 -17.91 21.37 8.38
N ARG A 290 -19.23 21.37 8.59
CA ARG A 290 -20.06 22.57 8.59
C ARG A 290 -19.71 23.51 9.75
N SER A 291 -19.63 23.00 10.97
CA SER A 291 -19.36 23.84 12.15
C SER A 291 -17.96 24.44 12.09
N SER A 292 -16.94 23.67 11.68
CA SER A 292 -15.58 24.18 11.56
C SER A 292 -15.43 25.19 10.42
N SER A 293 -16.11 24.97 9.28
CA SER A 293 -16.07 25.92 8.15
C SER A 293 -16.72 27.26 8.54
N ARG A 294 -17.84 27.23 9.29
CA ARG A 294 -18.44 28.43 9.87
C ARG A 294 -17.52 29.12 10.89
N ALA A 295 -16.79 28.35 11.69
CA ALA A 295 -15.83 28.90 12.64
C ALA A 295 -14.66 29.62 11.93
N VAL A 296 -14.15 29.06 10.82
CA VAL A 296 -13.13 29.73 9.99
C VAL A 296 -13.65 31.05 9.43
N ILE A 297 -14.84 31.05 8.80
CA ILE A 297 -15.46 32.28 8.26
C ILE A 297 -15.63 33.31 9.38
N GLY A 298 -16.19 32.90 10.52
CA GLY A 298 -16.39 33.79 11.66
C GLY A 298 -15.09 34.32 12.25
N ALA A 299 -14.01 33.52 12.28
CA ALA A 299 -12.71 33.95 12.78
C ALA A 299 -12.06 34.97 11.85
N VAL A 300 -12.12 34.76 10.53
CA VAL A 300 -11.61 35.70 9.52
C VAL A 300 -12.38 37.02 9.54
N GLN A 301 -13.71 36.97 9.74
CA GLN A 301 -14.55 38.16 9.88
C GLN A 301 -14.44 38.85 11.26
N GLY A 302 -13.69 38.30 12.21
CA GLY A 302 -13.56 38.84 13.57
C GLY A 302 -14.80 38.64 14.47
N VAL A 303 -15.75 37.80 14.05
CA VAL A 303 -16.99 37.47 14.79
C VAL A 303 -16.77 36.30 15.77
N SER A 304 -15.81 35.42 15.47
CA SER A 304 -15.44 34.27 16.31
C SER A 304 -13.99 34.38 16.79
N VAL A 305 -13.68 33.77 17.92
CA VAL A 305 -12.31 33.71 18.45
C VAL A 305 -11.51 32.68 17.66
N LEU A 306 -10.36 33.08 17.15
CA LEU A 306 -9.40 32.15 16.57
C LEU A 306 -8.83 31.25 17.68
N THR A 307 -9.17 29.97 17.62
CA THR A 307 -8.66 28.92 18.51
C THR A 307 -7.63 28.08 17.76
N ASP A 308 -6.73 27.40 18.46
CA ASP A 308 -5.74 26.48 17.85
C ASP A 308 -6.36 25.47 16.87
N VAL A 309 -7.58 25.00 17.19
CA VAL A 309 -8.35 24.09 16.32
C VAL A 309 -8.81 24.78 15.04
N THR A 310 -9.27 26.02 15.14
CA THR A 310 -9.74 26.80 13.98
C THR A 310 -8.57 27.23 13.10
N GLU A 311 -7.44 27.58 13.70
CA GLU A 311 -6.18 27.87 13.01
C GLU A 311 -5.62 26.65 12.26
N GLU A 312 -5.71 25.45 12.85
CA GLU A 312 -5.34 24.20 12.16
C GLU A 312 -6.22 23.95 10.94
N VAL A 313 -7.54 24.11 11.07
CA VAL A 313 -8.47 23.94 9.95
C VAL A 313 -8.19 24.94 8.83
N LEU A 314 -7.99 26.22 9.17
CA LEU A 314 -7.63 27.28 8.23
C LEU A 314 -6.33 26.94 7.50
N THR A 315 -5.27 26.60 8.24
CA THR A 315 -3.97 26.24 7.67
C THR A 315 -4.07 25.01 6.76
N SER A 316 -4.86 24.02 7.15
CA SER A 316 -5.10 22.81 6.36
C SER A 316 -5.87 23.11 5.07
N MET A 317 -6.87 24.00 5.10
CA MET A 317 -7.59 24.48 3.92
C MET A 317 -6.67 25.14 2.89
N VAL A 318 -5.84 26.09 3.34
CA VAL A 318 -4.88 26.79 2.46
C VAL A 318 -3.85 25.83 1.88
N ARG A 319 -3.42 24.83 2.65
CA ARG A 319 -2.45 23.80 2.20
C ARG A 319 -3.08 22.68 1.36
N GLY A 320 -4.38 22.71 1.11
CA GLY A 320 -5.09 21.67 0.36
C GLY A 320 -5.08 20.30 1.06
N ARG A 321 -4.98 20.26 2.39
CA ARG A 321 -4.96 19.04 3.20
C ARG A 321 -6.28 18.88 3.96
N ILE A 322 -6.65 17.65 4.26
CA ILE A 322 -7.80 17.35 5.11
C ILE A 322 -7.46 17.76 6.56
N PRO A 323 -8.22 18.65 7.21
CA PRO A 323 -8.00 19.03 8.60
C PRO A 323 -8.04 17.84 9.55
N ALA A 324 -7.23 17.87 10.60
CA ALA A 324 -7.17 16.77 11.58
C ALA A 324 -8.53 16.51 12.26
N LEU A 325 -9.29 17.59 12.49
CA LEU A 325 -10.65 17.53 13.04
C LEU A 325 -11.60 16.71 12.15
N TRP A 326 -11.47 16.82 10.82
CA TRP A 326 -12.29 16.09 9.86
C TRP A 326 -11.82 14.65 9.74
N ALA A 327 -10.51 14.44 9.62
CA ALA A 327 -9.90 13.12 9.52
C ALA A 327 -10.30 12.20 10.70
N GLY A 328 -10.39 12.74 11.92
CA GLY A 328 -10.83 11.99 13.11
C GLY A 328 -12.30 11.54 13.08
N LYS A 329 -13.13 12.11 12.20
CA LYS A 329 -14.56 11.78 12.00
C LYS A 329 -14.87 11.29 10.59
N SER A 330 -13.84 11.13 9.76
CA SER A 330 -13.96 10.75 8.35
C SER A 330 -13.61 9.28 8.15
N TYR A 331 -14.04 8.75 7.01
CA TYR A 331 -13.39 7.61 6.42
C TYR A 331 -11.93 7.99 6.07
N PRO A 332 -11.01 7.02 6.13
CA PRO A 332 -9.61 7.30 5.83
C PRO A 332 -9.44 7.76 4.37
N SER A 333 -8.48 8.66 4.13
CA SER A 333 -8.22 9.23 2.81
C SER A 333 -6.83 9.86 2.74
N LEU A 334 -6.17 9.74 1.58
CA LEU A 334 -4.96 10.47 1.21
C LEU A 334 -5.21 11.54 0.15
N LYS A 335 -6.49 11.73 -0.23
CA LYS A 335 -6.85 12.70 -1.25
C LYS A 335 -6.55 14.12 -0.75
N PRO A 336 -6.13 15.04 -1.64
CA PRO A 336 -6.16 16.47 -1.34
C PRO A 336 -7.58 16.92 -0.98
N LEU A 337 -7.69 18.05 -0.30
CA LEU A 337 -8.94 18.57 0.21
C LEU A 337 -10.06 18.64 -0.84
N ALA A 338 -9.77 19.14 -2.04
CA ALA A 338 -10.76 19.29 -3.11
C ALA A 338 -11.32 17.93 -3.58
N SER A 339 -10.42 17.00 -3.92
CA SER A 339 -10.76 15.64 -4.36
C SER A 339 -11.47 14.85 -3.27
N TYR A 340 -11.04 15.02 -2.01
CA TYR A 340 -11.71 14.46 -0.84
C TYR A 340 -13.14 15.00 -0.70
N PHE A 341 -13.35 16.31 -0.89
CA PHE A 341 -14.67 16.91 -0.76
C PHE A 341 -15.62 16.43 -1.87
N ASN A 342 -15.16 16.32 -3.11
CA ASN A 342 -15.95 15.75 -4.20
C ASN A 342 -16.33 14.28 -3.93
N ASP A 343 -15.38 13.49 -3.41
CA ASP A 343 -15.60 12.11 -3.00
C ASP A 343 -16.63 12.00 -1.85
N LEU A 344 -16.58 12.92 -0.88
CA LEU A 344 -17.57 13.03 0.18
C LEU A 344 -18.96 13.30 -0.40
N LEU A 345 -19.10 14.28 -1.29
CA LEU A 345 -20.39 14.61 -1.91
C LEU A 345 -20.98 13.41 -2.68
N ALA A 346 -20.16 12.69 -3.45
CA ALA A 346 -20.60 11.49 -4.16
C ALA A 346 -21.10 10.38 -3.20
N ARG A 347 -20.50 10.23 -2.02
CA ARG A 347 -20.94 9.27 -0.99
C ARG A 347 -22.27 9.68 -0.37
N LEU A 348 -22.46 10.98 -0.13
CA LEU A 348 -23.72 11.52 0.39
C LEU A 348 -24.84 11.28 -0.60
N ASP A 349 -24.62 11.57 -1.88
CA ASP A 349 -25.58 11.35 -2.96
C ASP A 349 -25.96 9.86 -3.08
N PHE A 350 -24.96 8.96 -3.07
CA PHE A 350 -25.19 7.51 -3.07
C PHE A 350 -26.11 7.04 -1.93
N LEU A 351 -25.86 7.49 -0.70
CA LEU A 351 -26.69 7.11 0.46
C LEU A 351 -28.07 7.74 0.43
N GLN A 352 -28.18 8.99 -0.03
CA GLN A 352 -29.45 9.69 -0.15
C GLN A 352 -30.32 9.05 -1.23
N HIS A 353 -29.74 8.68 -2.37
CA HIS A 353 -30.44 7.98 -3.43
C HIS A 353 -30.96 6.62 -2.97
N TRP A 354 -30.13 5.83 -2.26
CA TRP A 354 -30.57 4.56 -1.65
C TRP A 354 -31.74 4.80 -0.68
N HIS A 355 -31.63 5.80 0.18
CA HIS A 355 -32.70 6.09 1.15
C HIS A 355 -34.05 6.43 0.50
N GLN A 356 -34.03 7.18 -0.60
CA GLN A 356 -35.24 7.67 -1.28
C GLN A 356 -35.86 6.64 -2.23
N HIS A 357 -35.04 5.91 -2.98
CA HIS A 357 -35.50 5.04 -4.08
C HIS A 357 -35.37 3.55 -3.77
N GLY A 358 -34.80 3.18 -2.62
CA GLY A 358 -34.54 1.79 -2.27
C GLY A 358 -33.15 1.31 -2.69
N PRO A 359 -32.81 0.03 -2.41
CA PRO A 359 -31.47 -0.51 -2.66
C PRO A 359 -31.06 -0.39 -4.14
N PRO A 360 -29.86 0.15 -4.44
CA PRO A 360 -29.35 0.20 -5.80
C PRO A 360 -29.04 -1.22 -6.31
N VAL A 361 -29.10 -1.39 -7.65
CA VAL A 361 -28.72 -2.66 -8.30
C VAL A 361 -27.25 -3.00 -8.07
N VAL A 362 -26.37 -2.00 -8.20
CA VAL A 362 -24.93 -2.12 -7.96
C VAL A 362 -24.50 -1.24 -6.80
N PHE A 363 -24.03 -1.86 -5.72
CA PHE A 363 -23.60 -1.16 -4.51
C PHE A 363 -22.16 -0.64 -4.64
N TRP A 364 -21.96 0.64 -4.32
CA TRP A 364 -20.62 1.23 -4.27
C TRP A 364 -19.92 0.86 -2.95
N LEU A 365 -19.19 -0.25 -2.94
CA LEU A 365 -18.64 -0.84 -1.71
C LEU A 365 -17.67 0.13 -1.00
N SER A 366 -16.83 0.82 -1.76
CA SER A 366 -15.92 1.83 -1.21
C SER A 366 -16.62 3.07 -0.66
N GLY A 367 -17.88 3.31 -1.04
CA GLY A 367 -18.72 4.38 -0.53
C GLY A 367 -19.09 4.21 0.94
N PHE A 368 -18.99 3.00 1.48
CA PHE A 368 -19.28 2.73 2.89
C PHE A 368 -18.13 3.11 3.82
N TYR A 369 -18.49 3.66 4.96
CA TYR A 369 -17.62 3.85 6.10
C TYR A 369 -17.17 2.48 6.63
N PHE A 370 -18.10 1.51 6.75
CA PHE A 370 -17.82 0.13 7.14
C PHE A 370 -18.40 -0.90 6.16
N PRO A 371 -17.67 -1.23 5.07
CA PRO A 371 -18.11 -2.21 4.06
C PRO A 371 -18.46 -3.60 4.64
N GLN A 372 -17.84 -3.98 5.76
CA GLN A 372 -18.12 -5.23 6.46
C GLN A 372 -19.57 -5.32 6.96
N ALA A 373 -20.13 -4.21 7.45
CA ALA A 373 -21.51 -4.19 7.93
C ALA A 373 -22.50 -4.49 6.78
N PHE A 374 -22.22 -3.92 5.60
CA PHE A 374 -22.96 -4.20 4.37
C PHE A 374 -22.87 -5.68 3.96
N LEU A 375 -21.66 -6.23 3.85
CA LEU A 375 -21.49 -7.65 3.46
C LEU A 375 -22.16 -8.61 4.44
N THR A 376 -22.10 -8.32 5.74
CA THR A 376 -22.80 -9.12 6.75
C THR A 376 -24.31 -8.98 6.64
N ALA A 377 -24.84 -7.79 6.36
CA ALA A 377 -26.27 -7.59 6.16
C ALA A 377 -26.80 -8.31 4.91
N ALA A 378 -26.02 -8.31 3.84
CA ALA A 378 -26.34 -9.06 2.62
C ALA A 378 -26.31 -10.58 2.89
N GLN A 379 -25.29 -11.06 3.61
CA GLN A 379 -25.20 -12.46 4.07
C GLN A 379 -26.38 -12.85 4.98
N GLN A 380 -26.80 -11.98 5.89
CA GLN A 380 -27.98 -12.21 6.75
C GLN A 380 -29.27 -12.29 5.93
N SER A 381 -29.41 -11.46 4.90
CA SER A 381 -30.57 -11.45 4.01
C SER A 381 -30.67 -12.78 3.24
N TYR A 382 -29.54 -13.29 2.75
CA TYR A 382 -29.45 -14.62 2.14
C TYR A 382 -29.79 -15.73 3.15
N ALA A 383 -29.15 -15.72 4.32
CA ALA A 383 -29.40 -16.71 5.39
C ALA A 383 -30.90 -16.81 5.77
N ARG A 384 -31.58 -15.67 5.86
CA ARG A 384 -33.03 -15.61 6.15
C ARG A 384 -33.88 -16.16 5.00
N LYS A 385 -33.56 -15.81 3.74
CA LYS A 385 -34.27 -16.29 2.54
C LYS A 385 -34.21 -17.81 2.42
N TYR A 386 -33.04 -18.41 2.63
CA TYR A 386 -32.81 -19.85 2.46
C TYR A 386 -32.91 -20.66 3.77
N LYS A 387 -33.14 -20.00 4.92
CA LYS A 387 -33.20 -20.61 6.26
C LYS A 387 -31.94 -21.43 6.60
N ILE A 388 -30.77 -20.92 6.20
CA ILE A 388 -29.46 -21.52 6.48
C ILE A 388 -28.79 -20.71 7.60
N PRO A 389 -28.18 -21.35 8.62
CA PRO A 389 -27.40 -20.65 9.63
C PRO A 389 -26.26 -19.82 9.00
N ILE A 390 -26.06 -18.59 9.47
CA ILE A 390 -25.07 -17.66 8.89
C ILE A 390 -23.63 -18.18 8.95
N ASP A 391 -23.32 -18.99 9.96
CA ASP A 391 -22.03 -19.64 10.19
C ASP A 391 -21.71 -20.76 9.19
N GLN A 392 -22.71 -21.26 8.46
CA GLN A 392 -22.55 -22.30 7.45
C GLN A 392 -22.44 -21.74 6.01
N LEU A 393 -22.38 -20.42 5.87
CA LEU A 393 -22.31 -19.74 4.58
C LEU A 393 -20.88 -19.34 4.25
N ALA A 394 -20.40 -19.78 3.09
CA ALA A 394 -19.17 -19.32 2.47
C ALA A 394 -19.47 -18.28 1.38
N PHE A 395 -18.53 -17.37 1.12
CA PHE A 395 -18.65 -16.35 0.08
C PHE A 395 -18.27 -16.94 -1.26
N HIS A 396 -19.04 -16.63 -2.29
CA HIS A 396 -18.75 -16.93 -3.68
C HIS A 396 -18.68 -15.64 -4.49
N TYR A 397 -17.78 -15.63 -5.47
CA TYR A 397 -17.40 -14.43 -6.20
C TYR A 397 -17.43 -14.71 -7.70
N GLU A 398 -18.16 -13.88 -8.43
CA GLU A 398 -18.26 -13.99 -9.89
C GLU A 398 -18.16 -12.62 -10.54
N VAL A 399 -17.16 -12.44 -11.40
CA VAL A 399 -16.95 -11.20 -12.14
C VAL A 399 -17.92 -11.14 -13.31
N GLN A 400 -18.71 -10.07 -13.36
CA GLN A 400 -19.67 -9.85 -14.44
C GLN A 400 -18.98 -9.32 -15.71
N ARG A 401 -19.52 -9.72 -16.87
CA ARG A 401 -19.01 -9.31 -18.19
C ARG A 401 -19.37 -7.88 -18.59
N THR A 402 -20.31 -7.26 -17.89
CA THR A 402 -20.89 -5.97 -18.25
C THR A 402 -21.06 -5.09 -17.02
N SER A 403 -20.86 -3.79 -17.21
CA SER A 403 -21.02 -2.74 -16.20
C SER A 403 -22.46 -2.33 -15.96
N VAL A 404 -23.31 -2.44 -16.98
CA VAL A 404 -24.71 -2.01 -16.94
C VAL A 404 -25.57 -3.20 -16.56
N LEU A 405 -25.92 -3.28 -15.28
CA LEU A 405 -26.83 -4.27 -14.73
C LEU A 405 -28.13 -3.55 -14.39
N GLU A 406 -29.21 -3.92 -15.07
CA GLU A 406 -30.53 -3.29 -14.92
C GLU A 406 -31.35 -3.95 -13.81
N GLU A 407 -31.10 -5.22 -13.55
CA GLU A 407 -31.82 -6.01 -12.55
C GLU A 407 -30.88 -6.50 -11.43
N PRO A 408 -31.36 -6.58 -10.18
CA PRO A 408 -30.61 -7.19 -9.09
C PRO A 408 -30.39 -8.70 -9.35
N PRO A 409 -29.30 -9.30 -8.81
CA PRO A 409 -29.05 -10.72 -9.01
C PRO A 409 -30.11 -11.56 -8.31
N GLU A 410 -30.42 -12.75 -8.86
CA GLU A 410 -31.29 -13.73 -8.20
C GLU A 410 -30.77 -14.12 -6.80
N GLU A 411 -29.43 -14.22 -6.71
CA GLU A 411 -28.69 -14.52 -5.49
C GLU A 411 -27.47 -13.60 -5.35
N GLY A 412 -27.35 -12.95 -4.20
CA GLY A 412 -26.18 -12.14 -3.87
C GLY A 412 -26.42 -10.64 -4.01
N VAL A 413 -25.32 -9.90 -4.19
CA VAL A 413 -25.29 -8.46 -4.47
C VAL A 413 -24.22 -8.15 -5.50
N TYR A 414 -24.48 -7.18 -6.38
CA TYR A 414 -23.45 -6.62 -7.23
C TYR A 414 -22.72 -5.50 -6.50
N ILE A 415 -21.38 -5.52 -6.53
CA ILE A 415 -20.56 -4.48 -5.94
C ILE A 415 -19.59 -3.86 -6.95
N ARG A 416 -19.32 -2.56 -6.77
CA ARG A 416 -18.31 -1.78 -7.49
C ARG A 416 -17.43 -0.98 -6.54
N GLY A 417 -16.37 -0.36 -7.07
CA GLY A 417 -15.42 0.46 -6.29
C GLY A 417 -14.31 -0.35 -5.65
N LEU A 418 -13.89 -1.43 -6.31
CA LEU A 418 -12.67 -2.17 -6.00
C LEU A 418 -11.55 -1.71 -6.94
N PHE A 419 -10.31 -1.71 -6.47
CA PHE A 419 -9.12 -1.32 -7.24
C PHE A 419 -8.04 -2.37 -7.08
N MET A 420 -7.17 -2.55 -8.07
CA MET A 420 -6.00 -3.44 -8.00
C MET A 420 -4.71 -2.64 -8.09
N GLU A 421 -3.70 -3.00 -7.31
CA GLU A 421 -2.34 -2.45 -7.43
C GLU A 421 -1.39 -3.51 -7.95
N GLY A 422 -0.58 -3.16 -8.96
CA GLY A 422 0.39 -4.08 -9.57
C GLY A 422 -0.22 -5.18 -10.45
N ALA A 423 -1.54 -5.19 -10.60
CA ALA A 423 -2.30 -6.09 -11.46
C ALA A 423 -3.49 -5.37 -12.10
N ARG A 424 -4.04 -5.97 -13.14
CA ARG A 424 -5.20 -5.51 -13.90
C ARG A 424 -6.16 -6.67 -14.15
N TRP A 425 -7.40 -6.37 -14.48
CA TRP A 425 -8.30 -7.39 -14.98
C TRP A 425 -8.23 -7.47 -16.50
N ASN A 426 -8.02 -8.67 -17.02
CA ASN A 426 -8.13 -8.90 -18.45
C ASN A 426 -9.60 -9.15 -18.83
N ASN A 427 -10.23 -8.17 -19.49
CA ASN A 427 -11.63 -8.28 -19.94
C ASN A 427 -11.83 -9.25 -21.11
N ASP A 428 -10.77 -9.57 -21.85
CA ASP A 428 -10.85 -10.47 -23.01
C ASP A 428 -10.85 -11.93 -22.55
N ASP A 429 -9.91 -12.29 -21.67
CA ASP A 429 -9.67 -13.67 -21.22
C ASP A 429 -10.22 -13.97 -19.81
N TYR A 430 -10.76 -12.98 -19.10
CA TYR A 430 -11.38 -13.12 -17.77
C TYR A 430 -10.45 -13.69 -16.69
N TYR A 431 -9.23 -13.15 -16.57
CA TYR A 431 -8.29 -13.49 -15.49
C TYR A 431 -7.50 -12.25 -15.03
N ILE A 432 -6.85 -12.33 -13.87
CA ILE A 432 -5.96 -11.24 -13.39
C ILE A 432 -4.62 -11.27 -14.13
N ASP A 433 -4.27 -10.16 -14.76
CA ASP A 433 -3.02 -9.98 -15.51
C ASP A 433 -2.12 -8.91 -14.87
N GLU A 434 -0.88 -8.78 -15.34
CA GLU A 434 0.01 -7.73 -14.89
C GLU A 434 -0.47 -6.35 -15.32
N SER A 435 -0.28 -5.36 -14.42
CA SER A 435 -0.60 -3.98 -14.75
C SER A 435 0.27 -3.48 -15.90
N PHE A 436 -0.23 -2.52 -16.68
CA PHE A 436 0.59 -1.88 -17.69
C PHE A 436 1.70 -1.01 -17.05
N PRO A 437 2.85 -0.85 -17.72
CA PRO A 437 3.88 0.07 -17.27
C PRO A 437 3.32 1.47 -17.00
N LYS A 438 3.70 2.06 -15.86
CA LYS A 438 3.28 3.39 -15.39
C LYS A 438 1.80 3.51 -14.96
N ILE A 439 1.01 2.45 -15.06
CA ILE A 439 -0.35 2.39 -14.51
C ILE A 439 -0.29 1.76 -13.11
N LEU A 440 -0.31 2.60 -12.07
CA LEU A 440 -0.09 2.15 -10.68
C LEU A 440 -1.25 1.30 -10.15
N TYR A 441 -2.47 1.62 -10.56
CA TYR A 441 -3.65 0.87 -10.22
C TYR A 441 -4.59 0.73 -11.42
N ASP A 442 -5.42 -0.29 -11.37
CA ASP A 442 -6.51 -0.50 -12.31
C ASP A 442 -7.83 -0.57 -11.54
N GLU A 443 -8.91 -0.07 -12.13
CA GLU A 443 -10.24 -0.24 -11.56
C GLU A 443 -10.64 -1.71 -11.75
N PHE A 444 -11.04 -2.36 -10.67
CA PHE A 444 -11.56 -3.72 -10.77
C PHE A 444 -12.85 -3.72 -11.61
N PRO A 445 -13.13 -4.80 -12.35
CA PRO A 445 -14.30 -4.89 -13.21
C PRO A 445 -15.59 -4.40 -12.56
N PRO A 446 -16.47 -3.79 -13.38
CA PRO A 446 -17.48 -2.87 -12.91
C PRO A 446 -18.55 -3.49 -12.00
N ALA A 447 -18.75 -4.82 -12.05
CA ALA A 447 -19.60 -5.52 -11.10
C ALA A 447 -19.00 -6.87 -10.70
N LEU A 448 -18.76 -7.02 -9.39
CA LEU A 448 -18.47 -8.31 -8.76
C LEU A 448 -19.74 -8.80 -8.08
N THR A 449 -20.19 -9.99 -8.45
CA THR A 449 -21.27 -10.68 -7.74
C THR A 449 -20.71 -11.28 -6.49
N VAL A 450 -21.33 -10.98 -5.36
CA VAL A 450 -21.03 -11.60 -4.08
C VAL A 450 -22.26 -12.41 -3.68
N SER A 451 -22.15 -13.72 -3.77
CA SER A 451 -23.19 -14.67 -3.37
C SER A 451 -22.70 -15.57 -2.24
N TRP A 452 -23.59 -16.44 -1.76
CA TRP A 452 -23.29 -17.36 -0.67
C TRP A 452 -23.67 -18.77 -1.04
N SER A 453 -22.93 -19.75 -0.53
CA SER A 453 -23.26 -21.16 -0.65
C SER A 453 -22.96 -21.89 0.66
N PRO A 454 -23.61 -23.03 0.96
CA PRO A 454 -23.21 -23.89 2.08
C PRO A 454 -21.73 -24.25 2.00
N THR A 455 -21.02 -24.24 3.13
CA THR A 455 -19.56 -24.50 3.20
C THR A 455 -19.16 -25.84 2.57
N SER A 456 -20.04 -26.85 2.60
CA SER A 456 -19.82 -28.15 1.95
C SER A 456 -19.62 -28.04 0.43
N ASN A 457 -20.27 -27.08 -0.21
CA ASN A 457 -20.18 -26.86 -1.66
C ASN A 457 -18.96 -26.02 -2.03
N PHE A 458 -18.50 -25.16 -1.12
CA PHE A 458 -17.34 -24.31 -1.32
C PHE A 458 -16.04 -25.10 -1.53
N LEU A 459 -15.81 -26.13 -0.71
CA LEU A 459 -14.64 -27.02 -0.83
C LEU A 459 -14.62 -27.80 -2.16
N ASN A 460 -15.80 -28.12 -2.70
CA ASN A 460 -15.90 -28.83 -3.97
C ASN A 460 -15.63 -27.91 -5.17
N ILE A 461 -16.10 -26.66 -5.11
CA ILE A 461 -15.88 -25.67 -6.18
C ILE A 461 -14.41 -25.21 -6.20
N SER A 462 -13.81 -24.95 -5.03
CA SER A 462 -12.41 -24.51 -4.94
C SER A 462 -11.41 -25.50 -5.52
N ASN A 463 -11.71 -26.81 -5.44
CA ASN A 463 -10.86 -27.87 -5.98
C ASN A 463 -11.08 -28.12 -7.48
N ALA A 464 -12.18 -27.61 -8.05
CA ALA A 464 -12.56 -27.85 -9.45
C ALA A 464 -12.16 -26.70 -10.40
N THR A 465 -11.84 -25.51 -9.88
CA THR A 465 -11.56 -24.30 -10.67
C THR A 465 -10.11 -23.83 -10.51
N ASN A 466 -9.48 -23.37 -11.58
CA ASN A 466 -8.14 -22.75 -11.55
C ASN A 466 -8.19 -21.32 -10.97
N ASN A 467 -8.58 -21.21 -9.70
CA ASN A 467 -8.81 -19.95 -8.99
C ASN A 467 -7.76 -19.75 -7.89
N TYR A 468 -7.39 -18.49 -7.66
CA TYR A 468 -6.51 -18.07 -6.57
C TYR A 468 -7.26 -17.20 -5.56
N ASN A 469 -6.92 -17.39 -4.28
CA ASN A 469 -7.44 -16.53 -3.20
C ASN A 469 -6.64 -15.23 -3.18
N TYR A 470 -7.21 -14.16 -3.72
CA TYR A 470 -6.65 -12.81 -3.66
C TYR A 470 -7.17 -12.08 -2.43
N ARG A 471 -6.31 -11.26 -1.82
CA ARG A 471 -6.70 -10.50 -0.64
C ARG A 471 -7.37 -9.19 -1.04
N VAL A 472 -8.52 -8.90 -0.43
CA VAL A 472 -9.15 -7.59 -0.47
C VAL A 472 -8.85 -6.84 0.81
N ARG A 473 -8.44 -5.58 0.71
CA ARG A 473 -8.03 -4.73 1.83
C ARG A 473 -8.81 -3.42 1.83
N LYS A 474 -8.93 -2.81 3.01
CA LYS A 474 -9.21 -1.38 3.12
C LYS A 474 -7.90 -0.66 3.37
N TRP A 475 -7.62 0.38 2.59
CA TRP A 475 -6.46 1.23 2.84
C TRP A 475 -6.65 1.96 4.18
N LEU A 476 -5.57 2.16 4.94
CA LEU A 476 -5.59 2.94 6.17
C LEU A 476 -4.31 3.79 6.26
N PRO A 477 -4.42 5.12 6.31
CA PRO A 477 -3.36 5.97 6.79
C PRO A 477 -3.33 5.83 8.31
N GLN A 478 -2.28 5.19 8.85
CA GLN A 478 -1.88 5.46 10.23
C GLN A 478 -0.40 5.85 10.29
N ASN A 479 -0.17 6.90 11.09
CA ASN A 479 1.07 7.63 11.31
C ASN A 479 2.36 6.85 11.08
N SER A 480 3.23 7.39 10.20
CA SER A 480 4.65 7.06 10.03
C SER A 480 5.02 5.62 9.64
N ASN A 481 4.09 4.68 9.71
CA ASN A 481 4.21 3.32 9.24
C ASN A 481 2.84 2.93 8.68
N TYR A 482 2.61 3.27 7.40
CA TYR A 482 1.46 2.80 6.63
C TYR A 482 1.18 1.34 6.99
N ARG A 483 0.11 1.09 7.76
CA ARG A 483 -0.37 -0.24 8.08
C ARG A 483 -1.70 -0.40 7.36
N LEU A 484 -1.79 -1.40 6.50
CA LEU A 484 -3.08 -1.78 5.94
C LEU A 484 -3.95 -2.34 7.06
N SER A 485 -5.26 -2.07 7.02
CA SER A 485 -6.15 -2.61 8.04
C SER A 485 -6.20 -4.13 7.98
N GLU A 486 -5.89 -4.80 9.09
CA GLU A 486 -6.28 -6.21 9.28
C GLU A 486 -7.81 -6.36 9.41
N ARG A 487 -8.55 -5.26 9.67
CA ARG A 487 -10.00 -5.31 10.00
C ARG A 487 -10.90 -5.59 8.80
N PHE A 488 -10.39 -5.44 7.58
CA PHE A 488 -11.10 -5.88 6.37
C PHE A 488 -10.16 -6.78 5.56
N THR A 489 -9.91 -7.97 6.08
CA THR A 489 -9.14 -9.00 5.40
C THR A 489 -10.10 -10.12 5.00
N ARG A 490 -10.87 -9.90 3.93
CA ARG A 490 -11.57 -10.99 3.23
C ARG A 490 -10.80 -11.31 1.95
N TYR A 491 -10.95 -12.52 1.45
CA TYR A 491 -10.35 -12.92 0.17
C TYR A 491 -11.44 -13.01 -0.90
N VAL A 492 -11.07 -12.73 -2.15
CA VAL A 492 -11.88 -12.96 -3.34
C VAL A 492 -11.19 -14.06 -4.13
N GLN A 493 -11.94 -15.08 -4.51
CA GLN A 493 -11.48 -16.13 -5.41
C GLN A 493 -11.64 -15.66 -6.83
N LEU A 494 -10.53 -15.55 -7.56
CA LEU A 494 -10.55 -15.12 -8.97
C LEU A 494 -9.72 -16.08 -9.82
N PRO A 495 -10.08 -16.23 -11.11
CA PRO A 495 -9.37 -17.09 -12.04
C PRO A 495 -7.93 -16.62 -12.27
N VAL A 496 -7.04 -17.60 -12.40
CA VAL A 496 -5.63 -17.41 -12.75
C VAL A 496 -5.32 -17.99 -14.12
N ARG A 497 -4.38 -17.37 -14.84
CA ARG A 497 -3.74 -18.02 -15.98
C ARG A 497 -2.96 -19.23 -15.46
N GLU A 498 -3.06 -20.38 -16.15
CA GLU A 498 -2.34 -21.62 -15.79
C GLU A 498 -0.90 -21.33 -15.31
N PHE A 499 -0.46 -22.06 -14.27
CA PHE A 499 0.81 -21.89 -13.55
C PHE A 499 2.07 -22.17 -14.40
N LEU A 500 2.19 -21.58 -15.58
CA LEU A 500 3.17 -21.99 -16.59
C LEU A 500 4.43 -21.12 -16.67
N ASP A 501 4.55 -20.06 -15.88
CA ASP A 501 5.71 -19.15 -15.96
C ASP A 501 6.50 -19.03 -14.64
N PHE A 502 7.76 -18.55 -14.78
CA PHE A 502 8.72 -18.15 -13.71
C PHE A 502 8.12 -17.36 -12.53
N LYS A 503 6.90 -16.85 -12.70
CA LYS A 503 6.14 -16.04 -11.76
C LYS A 503 5.41 -16.85 -10.69
N GLY A 504 4.97 -18.09 -10.97
CA GLY A 504 4.36 -19.02 -10.01
C GLY A 504 3.29 -18.41 -9.07
N PRO A 505 2.99 -19.03 -7.90
CA PRO A 505 2.16 -18.42 -6.84
C PRO A 505 2.74 -17.12 -6.26
N PHE A 506 4.01 -16.84 -6.55
CA PHE A 506 4.77 -15.71 -5.99
C PHE A 506 4.27 -14.35 -6.46
N TRP A 507 3.91 -14.20 -7.74
CA TRP A 507 3.31 -12.97 -8.22
C TRP A 507 1.91 -12.76 -7.63
N TYR A 508 1.09 -13.82 -7.60
CA TYR A 508 -0.28 -13.77 -7.10
C TYR A 508 -0.37 -13.36 -5.62
N ASP A 509 0.60 -13.77 -4.78
CA ASP A 509 0.69 -13.33 -3.38
C ASP A 509 1.01 -11.82 -3.22
N ASN A 510 1.57 -11.18 -4.26
CA ASN A 510 1.85 -9.74 -4.26
C ASN A 510 0.69 -8.90 -4.82
N VAL A 511 -0.34 -9.52 -5.40
CA VAL A 511 -1.52 -8.81 -5.91
C VAL A 511 -2.42 -8.41 -4.75
N VAL A 512 -2.80 -7.12 -4.73
CA VAL A 512 -3.68 -6.57 -3.69
C VAL A 512 -4.88 -5.89 -4.32
N ILE A 513 -6.07 -6.25 -3.85
CA ILE A 513 -7.34 -5.61 -4.21
C ILE A 513 -7.76 -4.69 -3.06
N TYR A 514 -8.27 -3.50 -3.34
CA TYR A 514 -8.65 -2.52 -2.33
C TYR A 514 -10.10 -2.04 -2.50
N THR A 515 -10.81 -1.87 -1.38
CA THR A 515 -12.12 -1.20 -1.35
C THR A 515 -11.92 0.32 -1.30
N GLY A 516 -11.85 0.97 -2.45
CA GLY A 516 -11.85 2.44 -2.53
C GLY A 516 -10.50 3.12 -2.63
N ALA A 517 -10.45 4.11 -3.52
CA ALA A 517 -9.35 5.01 -3.77
C ALA A 517 -9.07 5.93 -2.57
N GLU A 518 -8.27 5.45 -1.63
CA GLU A 518 -7.35 6.30 -0.86
C GLU A 518 -6.02 6.42 -1.61
N LEU A 519 -6.07 6.31 -2.94
CA LEU A 519 -4.97 6.50 -3.85
C LEU A 519 -4.61 7.98 -3.84
N ASN A 520 -3.33 8.23 -3.58
CA ASN A 520 -2.71 9.55 -3.56
C ASN A 520 -3.19 10.45 -4.71
N ALA A 521 -3.22 11.75 -4.45
CA ALA A 521 -3.40 12.88 -5.38
C ALA A 521 -2.76 12.71 -6.78
N PHE A 522 -1.75 11.86 -6.90
CA PHE A 522 -0.97 11.64 -8.11
C PHE A 522 -1.79 11.22 -9.34
N THR A 523 -2.94 10.56 -9.18
CA THR A 523 -3.64 9.99 -10.34
C THR A 523 -4.73 10.86 -10.95
N GLU A 524 -5.36 11.73 -10.17
CA GLU A 524 -6.15 12.81 -10.76
C GLU A 524 -5.21 13.76 -11.54
N MET A 525 -4.01 14.05 -11.01
CA MET A 525 -3.01 14.85 -11.74
C MET A 525 -2.41 14.14 -12.97
N ALA A 526 -2.17 12.83 -12.92
CA ALA A 526 -1.63 12.09 -14.06
C ALA A 526 -2.65 11.85 -15.18
N ALA A 527 -3.95 11.77 -14.85
CA ALA A 527 -5.03 11.72 -15.84
C ALA A 527 -5.23 13.09 -16.53
N ASP A 528 -5.07 14.19 -15.79
CA ASP A 528 -5.17 15.55 -16.35
C ASP A 528 -3.89 16.03 -17.06
N ALA A 529 -2.75 15.35 -16.85
CA ALA A 529 -1.45 15.69 -17.45
C ALA A 529 -1.13 14.88 -18.73
N CYS A 530 -2.03 14.87 -19.72
CA CYS A 530 -1.66 14.75 -21.13
C CYS A 530 -2.81 15.27 -22.01
N PRO A 531 -2.58 16.26 -22.90
CA PRO A 531 -1.42 16.33 -23.78
C PRO A 531 -0.72 17.70 -23.72
N LEU A 532 0.46 17.73 -23.11
CA LEU A 532 1.49 18.70 -23.51
C LEU A 532 2.71 17.87 -23.91
N GLN A 533 2.82 17.62 -25.22
CA GLN A 533 4.11 17.34 -25.84
C GLN A 533 5.01 18.53 -25.52
N ILE A 534 5.79 18.44 -24.45
CA ILE A 534 6.96 19.29 -24.28
C ILE A 534 8.10 18.54 -24.96
N ASP A 535 8.33 18.89 -26.22
CA ASP A 535 9.54 18.51 -26.97
C ASP A 535 10.76 19.04 -26.21
N PHE A 536 11.45 18.17 -25.48
CA PHE A 536 12.81 18.42 -25.01
C PHE A 536 13.81 18.16 -26.15
N THR A 537 13.66 18.87 -27.27
CA THR A 537 14.68 18.95 -28.32
C THR A 537 14.68 20.35 -28.91
N HIS A 538 15.48 21.21 -28.28
CA HIS A 538 16.05 22.49 -28.73
C HIS A 538 15.98 23.50 -27.57
N ASP A 539 17.17 23.94 -27.16
CA ASP A 539 17.47 25.09 -26.28
C ASP A 539 18.18 24.71 -24.96
N LEU A 540 19.35 24.09 -25.11
CA LEU A 540 20.44 24.18 -24.12
C LEU A 540 21.80 23.99 -24.82
N LEU A 541 22.00 24.70 -25.92
CA LEU A 541 23.31 25.00 -26.46
C LEU A 541 23.26 26.47 -26.88
N LEU A 542 23.96 27.32 -26.13
CA LEU A 542 24.61 28.58 -26.53
C LEU A 542 24.62 29.59 -25.37
N SER A 543 25.70 29.58 -24.59
CA SER A 543 26.35 30.82 -24.11
C SER A 543 27.69 30.47 -23.47
N VAL A 544 28.67 30.08 -24.29
CA VAL A 544 30.09 30.18 -23.93
C VAL A 544 30.57 31.55 -24.42
N PRO A 545 30.99 32.47 -23.54
CA PRO A 545 31.59 33.72 -23.99
C PRO A 545 33.03 33.48 -24.41
N HIS A 546 33.31 33.59 -25.71
CA HIS A 546 34.66 33.75 -26.24
C HIS A 546 35.01 35.24 -26.37
N SER A 547 35.96 35.69 -25.56
CA SER A 547 36.80 36.88 -25.72
C SER A 547 37.94 36.74 -24.70
N GLN A 548 39.24 36.83 -24.94
CA GLN A 548 40.03 37.39 -26.04
C GLN A 548 41.35 36.61 -26.15
N SER A 549 41.93 36.67 -27.34
CA SER A 549 43.30 36.30 -27.71
C SER A 549 44.36 37.29 -27.21
N SER A 550 45.48 36.78 -26.69
CA SER A 550 46.84 37.34 -26.83
C SER A 550 47.84 36.31 -26.26
N GLU A 551 48.62 35.62 -27.11
CA GLU A 551 50.06 35.92 -27.34
C GLU A 551 50.94 35.82 -26.09
N PHE A 552 51.72 34.73 -25.94
CA PHE A 552 53.16 34.71 -26.27
C PHE A 552 53.81 33.37 -25.88
N ASP A 553 54.77 32.98 -26.70
CA ASP A 553 55.68 31.85 -26.59
C ASP A 553 56.51 31.81 -25.30
N ALA A 554 56.74 30.59 -24.79
CA ALA A 554 58.05 29.97 -24.43
C ALA A 554 57.87 28.83 -23.43
#